data_AF-I5C307-F1
#
_entry.id   AF-I5C307-F1
#
_cell.length_a   1.000
_cell.length_b   1.000
_cell.length_c   1.000
_cell.angle_alpha   90.00
_cell.angle_beta   90.00
_cell.angle_gamma   90.00
#
_symmetry.space_group_name_H-M   'P 1'
#
loop_
_entity.id
_entity.type
_entity.pdbx_description
1 polymer ?
#
loop_
_entity_poly.entity_id
_entity_poly.type
_entity_poly.pdbx_seq_one_letter_code
_entity_poly.pdbx_strand_id
1 'polypeptide(L)'
;MAEDRIRYDILAQDALRGVMRKVLAEVARTGLPGEHHFFITFLTNAPGVRVSSRLRERYPEQMTIVLQYQYWDLKVTETGFEVGLSFADVPEMLSVPFSAVRGFYDPSVNFELEFDVKPEQSEQTADITEVHPENTSEEPQKPATKKKPAKKAKKDKAEAEAEPVQEDAPASESKGAEVVSLDAFRKK
;
A
#
# COMPACT_ATOMS: atom_id res chain seq x y z
N MET A 1 31.43 9.37 1.49
CA MET A 1 31.30 8.17 0.63
C MET A 1 29.84 7.80 0.64
N ALA A 2 29.18 7.70 -0.52
CA ALA A 2 27.80 7.26 -0.56
C ALA A 2 27.75 5.76 -0.29
N GLU A 3 27.14 5.37 0.83
CA GLU A 3 26.94 3.96 1.16
C GLU A 3 25.75 3.41 0.37
N ASP A 4 26.02 3.05 -0.89
CA ASP A 4 25.05 2.39 -1.76
C ASP A 4 24.85 0.94 -1.33
N ARG A 5 24.20 0.79 -0.16
CA ARG A 5 23.81 -0.48 0.44
C ARG A 5 22.39 -0.78 -0.01
N ILE A 6 22.24 -1.79 -0.87
CA ILE A 6 20.93 -2.32 -1.26
C ILE A 6 20.12 -2.60 0.01
N ARG A 7 18.97 -1.93 0.14
CA ARG A 7 18.06 -2.03 1.28
C ARG A 7 17.24 -3.31 1.22
N TYR A 8 17.92 -4.44 1.38
CA TYR A 8 17.32 -5.77 1.41
C TYR A 8 16.24 -5.90 2.49
N ASP A 9 16.34 -5.14 3.57
CA ASP A 9 15.32 -4.99 4.61
C ASP A 9 13.99 -4.46 4.04
N ILE A 10 14.04 -3.36 3.29
CA ILE A 10 12.86 -2.75 2.66
C ILE A 10 12.31 -3.67 1.56
N LEU A 11 13.19 -4.20 0.69
CA LEU A 11 12.79 -5.08 -0.41
C LEU A 11 12.13 -6.38 0.09
N ALA A 12 12.61 -6.96 1.19
CA ALA A 12 12.00 -8.12 1.81
C ALA A 12 10.66 -7.78 2.45
N GLN A 13 10.55 -6.65 3.16
CA GLN A 13 9.27 -6.20 3.73
C GLN A 13 8.22 -5.96 2.65
N ASP A 14 8.54 -5.30 1.54
CA ASP A 14 7.62 -5.07 0.43
C ASP A 14 7.18 -6.38 -0.24
N ALA A 15 8.10 -7.33 -0.42
CA ALA A 15 7.77 -8.67 -0.92
C ALA A 15 6.79 -9.40 0.02
N LEU A 16 6.99 -9.32 1.34
CA LEU A 16 6.12 -9.92 2.36
C LEU A 16 4.75 -9.21 2.45
N ARG A 17 4.70 -7.87 2.32
CA ARG A 17 3.42 -7.13 2.17
C ARG A 17 2.67 -7.60 0.91
N GLY A 18 3.41 -7.93 -0.15
CA GLY A 18 2.87 -8.56 -1.37
C GLY A 18 2.26 -9.95 -1.16
N VAL A 19 2.77 -10.75 -0.21
CA VAL A 19 2.16 -12.04 0.18
C VAL A 19 0.82 -11.79 0.87
N MET A 20 0.78 -10.93 1.90
CA MET A 20 -0.45 -10.56 2.59
C MET A 20 -1.53 -10.03 1.63
N ARG A 21 -1.16 -9.17 0.66
CA ARG A 21 -2.08 -8.67 -0.37
C ARG A 21 -2.73 -9.81 -1.17
N LYS A 22 -1.94 -10.83 -1.57
CA LYS A 22 -2.46 -11.98 -2.33
C LYS A 22 -3.43 -12.82 -1.50
N VAL A 23 -3.07 -13.13 -0.25
CA VAL A 23 -3.92 -13.89 0.68
C VAL A 23 -5.26 -13.19 0.90
N LEU A 24 -5.25 -11.88 1.20
CA LEU A 24 -6.48 -11.12 1.39
C LEU A 24 -7.30 -11.01 0.09
N ALA A 25 -6.66 -10.86 -1.08
CA ALA A 25 -7.35 -10.79 -2.36
C ALA A 25 -8.00 -12.13 -2.77
N GLU A 26 -7.43 -13.26 -2.36
CA GLU A 26 -8.03 -14.59 -2.51
C GLU A 26 -9.24 -14.73 -1.58
N VAL A 27 -9.08 -14.41 -0.30
CA VAL A 27 -10.16 -14.45 0.71
C VAL A 27 -11.32 -13.49 0.37
N ALA A 28 -11.05 -12.34 -0.24
CA ALA A 28 -12.10 -11.44 -0.75
C ALA A 28 -12.94 -12.04 -1.90
N ARG A 29 -12.45 -13.08 -2.58
CA ARG A 29 -13.14 -13.75 -3.70
C ARG A 29 -13.80 -15.06 -3.29
N THR A 30 -13.13 -15.87 -2.47
CA THR A 30 -13.56 -17.22 -2.10
C THR A 30 -14.07 -17.36 -0.67
N GLY A 31 -13.88 -16.33 0.18
CA GLY A 31 -14.01 -16.44 1.62
C GLY A 31 -12.77 -17.06 2.28
N LEU A 32 -12.79 -17.15 3.61
CA LEU A 32 -11.73 -17.81 4.39
C LEU A 32 -11.85 -19.33 4.24
N PRO A 33 -10.78 -20.05 3.83
CA PRO A 33 -10.79 -21.50 3.77
C PRO A 33 -10.69 -22.11 5.18
N GLY A 34 -11.47 -23.16 5.44
CA GLY A 34 -11.35 -23.97 6.67
C GLY A 34 -11.44 -23.16 7.97
N GLU A 35 -10.41 -23.26 8.80
CA GLU A 35 -10.30 -22.57 10.10
C GLU A 35 -9.34 -21.36 10.06
N HIS A 36 -8.89 -20.93 8.88
CA HIS A 36 -8.00 -19.78 8.75
C HIS A 36 -8.68 -18.49 9.21
N HIS A 37 -7.95 -17.68 9.97
CA HIS A 37 -8.40 -16.37 10.44
C HIS A 37 -7.21 -15.46 10.72
N PHE A 38 -7.36 -14.17 10.46
CA PHE A 38 -6.23 -13.24 10.46
C PHE A 38 -6.36 -12.18 11.55
N PHE A 39 -5.31 -12.05 12.36
CA PHE A 39 -5.07 -10.90 13.22
C PHE A 39 -4.25 -9.89 12.41
N ILE A 40 -4.84 -8.73 12.12
CA ILE A 40 -4.18 -7.66 11.36
C ILE A 40 -4.02 -6.46 12.29
N THR A 41 -2.77 -6.14 12.63
CA THR A 41 -2.41 -4.98 13.45
C THR A 41 -1.95 -3.85 12.53
N PHE A 42 -2.54 -2.67 12.65
CA PHE A 42 -2.18 -1.49 11.86
C PHE A 42 -2.14 -0.21 12.72
N LEU A 43 -1.40 0.79 12.27
CA LEU A 43 -1.34 2.10 12.92
C LEU A 43 -2.58 2.93 12.55
N THR A 44 -3.37 3.37 13.54
CA THR A 44 -4.62 4.11 13.30
C THR A 44 -4.39 5.55 12.83
N ASN A 45 -3.20 6.10 13.06
CA ASN A 45 -2.79 7.43 12.61
C ASN A 45 -2.02 7.43 11.27
N ALA A 46 -1.81 6.28 10.64
CA ALA A 46 -1.04 6.22 9.39
C ALA A 46 -1.78 6.90 8.22
N PRO A 47 -1.07 7.53 7.27
CA PRO A 47 -1.68 8.19 6.13
C PRO A 47 -2.59 7.25 5.32
N GLY A 48 -3.80 7.71 5.03
CA GLY A 48 -4.80 6.97 4.25
C GLY A 48 -5.69 6.01 5.04
N VAL A 49 -5.38 5.72 6.32
CA VAL A 49 -6.28 4.94 7.19
C VAL A 49 -7.58 5.72 7.44
N ARG A 50 -8.72 5.05 7.28
CA ARG A 50 -10.04 5.57 7.64
C ARG A 50 -10.69 4.64 8.66
N VAL A 51 -10.91 5.17 9.86
CA VAL A 51 -11.67 4.56 10.95
C VAL A 51 -12.54 5.64 11.60
N SER A 52 -13.60 5.28 12.32
CA SER A 52 -14.44 6.26 13.00
C SER A 52 -13.69 7.00 14.11
N SER A 53 -14.10 8.23 14.43
CA SER A 53 -13.50 9.02 15.53
C SER A 53 -13.55 8.26 16.85
N ARG A 54 -14.66 7.55 17.13
CA ARG A 54 -14.84 6.70 18.32
C ARG A 54 -13.80 5.58 18.41
N LEU A 55 -13.46 4.94 17.29
CA LEU A 55 -12.42 3.91 17.27
C LEU A 55 -11.03 4.52 17.44
N ARG A 56 -10.73 5.62 16.76
CA ARG A 56 -9.45 6.33 16.88
C ARG A 56 -9.20 6.90 18.28
N GLU A 57 -10.23 7.39 18.97
CA GLU A 57 -10.14 7.86 20.36
C GLU A 57 -9.87 6.71 21.35
N ARG A 58 -10.40 5.51 21.08
CA ARG A 58 -10.12 4.32 21.93
C ARG A 58 -8.80 3.61 21.58
N TYR A 59 -8.36 3.70 20.34
CA TYR A 59 -7.14 3.07 19.81
C TYR A 59 -6.28 4.14 19.11
N PRO A 60 -5.61 5.02 19.87
CA PRO A 60 -4.98 6.22 19.32
C PRO A 60 -3.66 5.97 18.58
N GLU A 61 -2.97 4.84 18.80
CA GLU A 61 -1.70 4.56 18.13
C GLU A 61 -1.80 3.40 17.14
N GLN A 62 -2.29 2.25 17.61
CA GLN A 62 -2.46 1.04 16.81
C GLN A 62 -3.73 0.29 17.21
N MET A 63 -4.25 -0.49 16.26
CA MET A 63 -5.45 -1.31 16.42
C MET A 63 -5.22 -2.67 15.76
N THR A 64 -5.69 -3.73 16.42
CA THR A 64 -5.71 -5.09 15.87
C THR A 64 -7.16 -5.46 15.56
N ILE A 65 -7.40 -5.91 14.33
CA ILE A 65 -8.68 -6.47 13.89
C ILE A 65 -8.55 -7.97 13.62
N VAL A 66 -9.66 -8.70 13.74
CA VAL A 66 -9.72 -10.13 13.48
C VAL A 66 -10.66 -10.39 12.30
N LEU A 67 -10.15 -10.98 11.23
CA LEU A 67 -10.94 -11.46 10.11
C LEU A 67 -11.21 -12.96 10.30
N GLN A 68 -12.42 -13.28 10.77
CA GLN A 68 -12.90 -14.65 11.01
C GLN A 68 -14.35 -14.82 10.52
N TYR A 69 -15.35 -14.80 11.42
CA TYR A 69 -16.75 -15.07 11.05
C TYR A 69 -17.61 -13.82 10.80
N GLN A 70 -17.30 -12.70 11.46
CA GLN A 70 -18.09 -11.46 11.41
C GLN A 70 -17.35 -10.34 10.69
N TYR A 71 -17.24 -10.49 9.36
CA TYR A 71 -16.82 -9.42 8.46
C TYR A 71 -17.71 -9.42 7.21
N TRP A 72 -17.79 -8.27 6.54
CA TRP A 72 -18.52 -8.12 5.27
C TRP A 72 -17.83 -7.07 4.39
N ASP A 73 -18.24 -6.99 3.12
CA ASP A 73 -17.71 -6.03 2.13
C ASP A 73 -16.17 -5.97 2.04
N LEU A 74 -15.48 -7.09 2.27
CA LEU A 74 -14.02 -7.16 2.14
C LEU A 74 -13.62 -6.87 0.68
N LYS A 75 -13.06 -5.68 0.46
CA LYS A 75 -12.58 -5.23 -0.86
C LYS A 75 -11.08 -5.03 -0.77
N VAL A 76 -10.34 -5.75 -1.62
CA VAL A 76 -8.89 -5.63 -1.70
C VAL A 76 -8.51 -4.88 -2.96
N THR A 77 -7.73 -3.82 -2.80
CA THR A 77 -7.18 -2.99 -3.85
C THR A 77 -5.67 -3.22 -3.94
N GLU A 78 -4.96 -2.52 -4.83
CA GLU A 78 -3.50 -2.60 -4.86
C GLU A 78 -2.85 -1.87 -3.67
N THR A 79 -3.44 -0.77 -3.19
CA THR A 79 -2.88 0.08 -2.14
C THR A 79 -3.29 -0.31 -0.72
N GLY A 80 -4.41 -1.01 -0.56
CA GLY A 80 -4.96 -1.39 0.75
C GLY A 80 -6.22 -2.25 0.65
N PHE A 81 -6.91 -2.41 1.77
CA PHE A 81 -8.19 -3.10 1.83
C PHE A 81 -9.25 -2.29 2.59
N GLU A 82 -10.51 -2.53 2.26
CA GLU A 82 -11.68 -2.05 2.99
C GLU A 82 -12.42 -3.26 3.57
N VAL A 83 -12.95 -3.13 4.79
CA VAL A 83 -13.70 -4.21 5.44
C VAL A 83 -14.72 -3.65 6.44
N GLY A 84 -15.92 -4.21 6.43
CA GLY A 84 -16.94 -3.98 7.44
C GLY A 84 -16.78 -4.93 8.62
N LEU A 85 -16.74 -4.40 9.83
CA LEU A 85 -16.63 -5.14 11.09
C LEU A 85 -17.57 -4.57 12.15
N SER A 86 -17.96 -5.37 13.14
CA SER A 86 -18.79 -4.92 14.26
C SER A 86 -17.95 -4.64 15.52
N PHE A 87 -18.11 -3.46 16.12
CA PHE A 87 -17.42 -3.07 17.36
C PHE A 87 -18.42 -2.68 18.45
N ALA A 88 -18.65 -3.62 19.39
CA ALA A 88 -19.70 -3.52 20.41
C ALA A 88 -21.07 -3.24 19.77
N ASP A 89 -21.48 -4.17 18.90
CA ASP A 89 -22.76 -4.20 18.16
C ASP A 89 -23.01 -3.02 17.19
N VAL A 90 -22.01 -2.17 16.97
CA VAL A 90 -22.05 -1.10 15.97
C VAL A 90 -21.25 -1.51 14.73
N PRO A 91 -21.88 -1.61 13.54
CA PRO A 91 -21.16 -1.85 12.29
C PRO A 91 -20.34 -0.62 11.90
N GLU A 92 -19.06 -0.84 11.58
CA GLU A 92 -18.09 0.16 11.18
C GLU A 92 -17.38 -0.30 9.91
N MET A 93 -17.13 0.63 8.97
CA MET A 93 -16.35 0.36 7.76
C MET A 93 -14.94 0.92 7.94
N LEU A 94 -13.94 0.06 7.81
CA LEU A 94 -12.53 0.43 7.91
C LEU A 94 -11.89 0.43 6.52
N SER A 95 -11.01 1.39 6.25
CA SER A 95 -10.12 1.40 5.07
C SER A 95 -8.68 1.48 5.57
N VAL A 96 -7.86 0.49 5.21
CA VAL A 96 -6.51 0.30 5.74
C VAL A 96 -5.52 0.11 4.57
N PRO A 97 -4.64 1.09 4.30
CA PRO A 97 -3.53 0.93 3.37
C PRO A 97 -2.57 -0.18 3.81
N PHE A 98 -1.99 -0.93 2.88
CA PHE A 98 -1.04 -2.00 3.20
C PHE A 98 0.25 -1.48 3.84
N SER A 99 0.61 -0.21 3.62
CA SER A 99 1.71 0.48 4.30
C SER A 99 1.44 0.72 5.79
N ALA A 100 0.18 0.86 6.20
CA ALA A 100 -0.20 1.09 7.59
C ALA A 100 -0.19 -0.19 8.45
N VAL A 101 -0.18 -1.37 7.82
CA VAL A 101 -0.15 -2.66 8.52
C VAL A 101 1.23 -2.87 9.14
N ARG A 102 1.23 -3.11 10.46
CA ARG A 102 2.40 -3.45 11.28
C ARG A 102 2.54 -4.96 11.47
N GLY A 103 1.44 -5.68 11.60
CA GLY A 103 1.47 -7.12 11.85
C GLY A 103 0.35 -7.87 11.14
N PHE A 104 0.66 -9.09 10.67
CA PHE A 104 -0.30 -10.05 10.13
C PHE A 104 -0.01 -11.42 10.74
N TYR A 105 -0.98 -12.03 11.40
CA TYR A 105 -0.83 -13.32 12.08
C TYR A 105 -2.02 -14.24 11.81
N ASP A 106 -1.72 -15.50 11.46
CA ASP A 106 -2.69 -16.59 11.27
C ASP A 106 -2.37 -17.74 12.25
N PRO A 107 -3.18 -17.92 13.32
CA PRO A 107 -2.94 -18.96 14.32
C PRO A 107 -3.09 -20.38 13.77
N SER A 108 -3.89 -20.58 12.71
CA SER A 108 -4.25 -21.92 12.23
C SER A 108 -3.08 -22.65 11.54
N VAL A 109 -2.10 -21.88 11.06
CA VAL A 109 -0.80 -22.38 10.57
C VAL A 109 0.39 -21.75 11.30
N ASN A 110 0.12 -21.05 12.41
CA ASN A 110 1.10 -20.36 13.26
C ASN A 110 2.04 -19.40 12.48
N PHE A 111 1.51 -18.73 11.45
CA PHE A 111 2.24 -17.90 10.50
C PHE A 111 2.16 -16.42 10.89
N GLU A 112 3.30 -15.75 11.02
CA GLU A 112 3.41 -14.35 11.44
C GLU A 112 4.29 -13.53 10.50
N LEU A 113 3.87 -12.28 10.24
CA LEU A 113 4.64 -11.26 9.53
C LEU A 113 4.60 -9.97 10.35
N GLU A 114 5.75 -9.44 10.78
CA GLU A 114 5.90 -8.08 11.29
C GLU A 114 6.54 -7.17 10.24
N PHE A 115 6.06 -5.93 10.15
CA PHE A 115 6.52 -4.89 9.25
C PHE A 115 6.89 -3.65 10.05
N ASP A 116 8.03 -3.05 9.70
CA ASP A 116 8.35 -1.70 10.19
C ASP A 116 7.44 -0.69 9.48
N VAL A 117 6.56 -0.05 10.25
CA VAL A 117 5.72 1.06 9.78
C VAL A 117 6.32 2.34 10.33
N LYS A 118 7.31 2.87 9.63
CA LYS A 118 7.83 4.19 9.94
C LYS A 118 6.73 5.22 9.70
N PRO A 119 6.34 6.01 10.70
CA PRO A 119 5.57 7.20 10.42
C PRO A 119 6.47 8.11 9.57
N GLU A 120 5.99 8.52 8.40
CA GLU A 120 6.62 9.55 7.55
C GLU A 120 6.48 10.92 8.24
N GLN A 121 7.13 11.07 9.40
CA GLN A 121 7.38 12.32 10.08
C GLN A 121 8.85 12.70 9.89
N SER A 122 9.08 13.53 8.87
CA SER A 122 10.17 14.51 8.87
C SER A 122 11.62 13.99 8.76
N GLU A 123 11.95 13.21 7.72
CA GLU A 123 13.32 13.18 7.18
C GLU A 123 13.37 13.68 5.72
N GLN A 124 12.83 14.89 5.50
CA GLN A 124 13.13 15.69 4.31
C GLN A 124 14.06 16.87 4.65
N THR A 125 14.99 16.67 5.58
CA THR A 125 16.20 17.49 5.67
C THR A 125 17.15 17.05 4.57
N ALA A 126 16.94 17.61 3.38
CA ALA A 126 17.99 17.65 2.36
C ALA A 126 19.15 18.46 2.95
N ASP A 127 20.18 17.77 3.44
CA ASP A 127 21.44 18.39 3.87
C ASP A 127 22.18 18.87 2.63
N ILE A 128 21.74 20.03 2.13
CA ILE A 128 22.51 20.84 1.19
C ILE A 128 23.69 21.42 1.95
N THR A 129 24.73 20.61 2.10
CA THR A 129 26.03 21.08 2.62
C THR A 129 26.59 22.07 1.59
N GLU A 130 26.26 23.35 1.78
CA GLU A 130 26.57 24.46 0.90
C GLU A 130 28.08 24.74 0.92
N VAL A 131 28.82 24.00 0.09
CA VAL A 131 30.25 24.23 -0.12
C VAL A 131 30.45 25.59 -0.79
N HIS A 132 30.86 26.57 0.01
CA HIS A 132 31.42 27.83 -0.45
C HIS A 132 32.81 27.60 -1.10
N PRO A 133 33.00 27.85 -2.41
CA PRO A 133 34.28 28.27 -2.93
C PRO A 133 34.39 29.80 -2.80
N GLU A 134 35.25 30.24 -1.90
CA GLU A 134 35.74 31.62 -1.87
C GLU A 134 36.41 31.95 -3.20
N ASN A 135 35.96 32.99 -3.90
CA ASN A 135 36.71 33.53 -5.03
C ASN A 135 36.43 35.03 -5.26
N THR A 136 37.50 35.81 -5.18
CA THR A 136 37.51 37.28 -5.25
C THR A 136 37.46 37.78 -6.68
N SER A 137 36.55 38.70 -7.00
CA SER A 137 36.79 39.79 -7.97
C SER A 137 35.73 40.89 -7.87
N GLU A 138 36.16 42.13 -8.13
CA GLU A 138 35.39 43.36 -7.94
C GLU A 138 34.32 43.65 -9.04
N GLU A 139 33.41 44.55 -8.64
CA GLU A 139 32.42 45.37 -9.36
C GLU A 139 32.77 45.92 -10.78
N PRO A 140 31.86 46.67 -11.47
CA PRO A 140 30.41 46.84 -11.29
C PRO A 140 29.58 46.80 -12.60
N GLN A 141 28.22 46.75 -12.51
CA GLN A 141 27.31 47.80 -13.05
C GLN A 141 25.79 47.49 -12.94
N LYS A 142 25.01 48.56 -12.79
CA LYS A 142 23.53 48.70 -12.69
C LYS A 142 22.91 49.00 -14.09
N PRO A 143 21.57 49.19 -14.26
CA PRO A 143 20.41 48.62 -13.56
C PRO A 143 19.20 48.27 -14.48
N ALA A 144 18.22 47.53 -13.91
CA ALA A 144 16.76 47.62 -14.14
C ALA A 144 16.13 47.39 -15.54
N THR A 145 15.09 46.54 -15.56
CA THR A 145 13.74 47.02 -15.94
C THR A 145 12.60 46.15 -15.39
N LYS A 146 11.49 46.80 -15.01
CA LYS A 146 10.21 46.16 -14.64
C LYS A 146 9.37 45.89 -15.88
N LYS A 147 8.52 44.85 -15.89
CA LYS A 147 7.09 45.01 -16.25
C LYS A 147 6.20 43.80 -15.89
N LYS A 148 4.93 44.13 -15.62
CA LYS A 148 3.81 43.26 -15.20
C LYS A 148 3.15 42.56 -16.41
N PRO A 149 2.25 41.58 -16.20
CA PRO A 149 1.69 40.72 -17.24
C PRO A 149 0.39 41.24 -17.88
N ALA A 150 0.03 40.65 -19.02
CA ALA A 150 -1.29 40.71 -19.65
C ALA A 150 -1.44 39.54 -20.67
N LYS A 151 -2.62 39.03 -21.07
CA LYS A 151 -3.99 39.03 -20.49
C LYS A 151 -4.94 38.29 -21.45
N LYS A 152 -5.49 37.12 -21.07
CA LYS A 152 -6.62 36.42 -21.74
C LYS A 152 -6.29 35.97 -23.21
N ALA A 153 -7.10 35.21 -23.94
CA ALA A 153 -8.46 34.69 -23.74
C ALA A 153 -8.69 33.35 -24.47
N LYS A 154 -9.75 32.60 -24.08
CA LYS A 154 -10.73 31.83 -24.90
C LYS A 154 -10.29 30.98 -26.13
N LYS A 155 -10.99 29.92 -26.57
CA LYS A 155 -12.08 29.00 -26.12
C LYS A 155 -12.42 28.11 -27.35
N ASP A 156 -13.19 27.03 -27.18
CA ASP A 156 -13.84 26.21 -28.27
C ASP A 156 -12.86 25.36 -29.11
N LYS A 157 -13.21 24.26 -29.83
CA LYS A 157 -14.33 23.26 -29.85
C LYS A 157 -13.77 21.98 -30.51
N ALA A 158 -14.49 20.86 -30.63
CA ALA A 158 -14.85 19.84 -29.62
C ALA A 158 -15.19 18.51 -30.36
N GLU A 159 -15.65 17.48 -29.64
CA GLU A 159 -16.10 16.15 -30.16
C GLU A 159 -14.99 15.27 -30.79
N ALA A 160 -15.11 13.94 -30.89
CA ALA A 160 -16.22 13.00 -30.60
C ALA A 160 -15.66 11.71 -29.90
N GLU A 161 -16.42 10.94 -29.09
CA GLU A 161 -17.19 9.72 -29.46
C GLU A 161 -16.40 8.62 -30.21
N ALA A 162 -16.59 7.31 -30.00
CA ALA A 162 -17.27 6.52 -28.95
C ALA A 162 -16.80 5.04 -29.05
N GLU A 163 -17.29 4.17 -28.16
CA GLU A 163 -16.99 2.73 -28.03
C GLU A 163 -17.67 1.83 -29.12
N PRO A 164 -17.90 0.50 -28.91
CA PRO A 164 -17.00 -0.63 -28.63
C PRO A 164 -17.17 -1.77 -29.67
N VAL A 165 -16.45 -2.89 -29.53
CA VAL A 165 -16.91 -4.19 -30.09
C VAL A 165 -16.64 -5.34 -29.10
N GLN A 166 -17.59 -6.29 -29.05
CA GLN A 166 -17.54 -7.59 -28.37
C GLN A 166 -16.63 -8.56 -29.20
N GLU A 167 -16.40 -9.85 -28.92
CA GLU A 167 -17.14 -10.88 -28.15
C GLU A 167 -16.18 -12.08 -27.85
N ASP A 168 -16.77 -13.24 -27.51
CA ASP A 168 -16.21 -14.61 -27.47
C ASP A 168 -15.38 -15.09 -26.25
N ALA A 169 -16.04 -15.94 -25.47
CA ALA A 169 -15.47 -17.11 -24.80
C ALA A 169 -16.06 -18.35 -25.50
N PRO A 170 -15.42 -19.54 -25.50
CA PRO A 170 -15.53 -20.38 -24.30
C PRO A 170 -14.37 -21.36 -23.99
N ALA A 171 -14.37 -21.81 -22.72
CA ALA A 171 -13.98 -23.13 -22.20
C ALA A 171 -12.77 -23.92 -22.77
N SER A 172 -11.82 -24.26 -21.87
CA SER A 172 -11.22 -25.60 -21.87
C SER A 172 -10.96 -26.10 -20.45
N GLU A 173 -11.39 -27.34 -20.17
CA GLU A 173 -10.99 -28.07 -18.96
C GLU A 173 -9.53 -28.54 -19.10
N SER A 174 -8.72 -28.35 -18.07
CA SER A 174 -7.41 -29.01 -17.96
C SER A 174 -7.33 -29.82 -16.66
N LYS A 175 -7.23 -31.15 -16.82
CA LYS A 175 -7.08 -32.10 -15.72
C LYS A 175 -5.70 -31.98 -15.07
N GLY A 176 -5.68 -32.15 -13.75
CA GLY A 176 -4.59 -32.80 -13.00
C GLY A 176 -3.17 -32.29 -13.23
N ALA A 177 -2.74 -31.32 -12.41
CA ALA A 177 -1.33 -31.07 -12.19
C ALA A 177 -0.74 -32.17 -11.29
N GLU A 178 -0.12 -33.18 -11.90
CA GLU A 178 0.67 -34.19 -11.19
C GLU A 178 2.01 -33.56 -10.74
N VAL A 179 2.13 -33.25 -9.45
CA VAL A 179 3.33 -32.62 -8.89
C VAL A 179 4.41 -33.68 -8.66
N VAL A 180 5.40 -33.72 -9.54
CA VAL A 180 6.57 -34.61 -9.41
C VAL A 180 7.49 -34.09 -8.32
N SER A 181 7.58 -34.81 -7.20
CA SER A 181 8.44 -34.45 -6.06
C SER A 181 9.92 -34.35 -6.43
N LEU A 182 10.56 -33.24 -6.07
CA LEU A 182 11.97 -32.94 -6.41
C LEU A 182 13.01 -33.91 -5.80
N ASP A 183 12.62 -34.79 -4.88
CA ASP A 183 13.51 -35.77 -4.23
C ASP A 183 14.02 -36.89 -5.15
N ALA A 184 13.39 -37.09 -6.32
CA ALA A 184 13.78 -38.14 -7.27
C ALA A 184 15.18 -37.93 -7.89
N PHE A 185 15.79 -36.75 -7.73
CA PHE A 185 17.02 -36.36 -8.44
C PHE A 185 18.31 -36.31 -7.59
N ARG A 186 18.26 -36.70 -6.31
CA ARG A 186 19.37 -36.47 -5.37
C ARG A 186 19.95 -37.72 -4.68
N LYS A 187 20.21 -38.77 -5.47
CA LYS A 187 21.19 -39.81 -5.10
C LYS A 187 21.76 -40.54 -6.31
N LYS A 188 22.98 -40.17 -6.69
CA LYS A 188 23.92 -40.99 -7.47
C LYS A 188 25.33 -40.65 -7.02
#